data_AF-A0A2N1UMA4-F1
#
_entry.id   AF-A0A2N1UMA4-F1
#
_cell.length_a   1.000
_cell.length_b   1.000
_cell.length_c   1.000
_cell.angle_alpha   90.00
_cell.angle_beta   90.00
_cell.angle_gamma   90.00
#
_symmetry.space_group_name_H-M   'P 1'
#
loop_
_entity.id
_entity.type
_entity.pdbx_description
1 polymer ?
#
loop_
_entity_poly.entity_id
_entity_poly.type
_entity_poly.pdbx_seq_one_letter_code
_entity_poly.pdbx_strand_id
1 'polypeptide(L)'
;MRRISIVIIALSLSFFSPAAYTAEKDAFQFKKQLELQQVKLKKPVKIKLRRSAKDEYTWELTGDDADEIIRTDKKLRKMLNQ
;
A
#
# COMPACT_ATOMS: atom_id res chain seq x y z
N MET A 1 -44.95 26.43 -54.10
CA MET A 1 -44.24 25.32 -53.42
C MET A 1 -42.74 25.55 -53.24
N ARG A 2 -41.96 26.00 -54.24
CA ARG A 2 -40.50 26.24 -54.11
C ARG A 2 -40.07 27.20 -52.97
N ARG A 3 -40.84 28.26 -52.70
CA ARG A 3 -40.52 29.23 -51.62
C ARG A 3 -40.74 28.66 -50.21
N ILE A 4 -41.69 27.73 -50.06
CA ILE A 4 -41.99 27.06 -48.79
C ILE A 4 -40.90 26.01 -48.49
N SER A 5 -40.42 25.31 -49.52
CA SER A 5 -39.31 24.36 -49.39
C SER A 5 -38.01 25.03 -48.88
N ILE A 6 -37.71 26.27 -49.29
CA ILE A 6 -36.51 27.00 -48.83
C ILE A 6 -36.62 27.39 -47.35
N VAL A 7 -37.82 27.80 -46.90
CA VAL A 7 -38.05 28.15 -45.49
C VAL A 7 -37.92 26.92 -44.58
N ILE A 8 -38.37 25.75 -45.03
CA ILE A 8 -38.26 24.49 -44.27
C ILE A 8 -36.80 24.03 -44.15
N ILE A 9 -35.98 24.20 -45.19
CA ILE A 9 -34.55 23.85 -45.18
C ILE A 9 -33.73 24.79 -44.28
N ALA A 10 -34.10 26.07 -44.21
CA ALA A 10 -33.44 27.03 -43.31
C ALA A 10 -33.78 26.78 -41.83
N LEU A 11 -35.01 26.31 -41.54
CA LEU A 11 -35.46 26.02 -40.19
C LEU A 11 -34.83 24.73 -39.63
N SER A 12 -34.54 23.73 -40.48
CA SER A 12 -33.87 22.50 -40.05
C SER A 12 -32.38 22.69 -39.72
N LEU A 13 -31.70 23.65 -40.35
CA LEU A 13 -30.30 23.97 -40.05
C LEU A 13 -30.10 24.58 -38.65
N SER A 14 -31.15 25.15 -38.06
CA SER A 14 -31.12 25.73 -36.71
C SER A 14 -31.21 24.69 -35.59
N PHE A 15 -31.57 23.44 -35.91
CA PHE A 15 -31.61 22.33 -34.95
C PHE A 15 -30.28 21.59 -34.80
N PHE A 16 -29.30 21.88 -35.64
CA PHE A 16 -27.96 21.30 -35.54
C PHE A 16 -26.99 22.25 -34.82
N SER A 17 -27.41 22.76 -33.66
CA SER A 17 -26.44 23.24 -32.68
C SER A 17 -25.93 22.01 -31.92
N PRO A 18 -24.67 21.57 -32.08
CA PRO A 18 -24.07 20.71 -31.07
C PRO A 18 -24.00 21.54 -29.79
N ALA A 19 -24.97 21.33 -28.90
CA ALA A 19 -24.92 21.84 -27.54
C ALA A 19 -23.63 21.30 -26.93
N ALA A 20 -22.69 22.23 -26.71
CA ALA A 20 -21.54 22.12 -25.83
C ALA A 20 -20.74 20.82 -25.97
N TYR A 21 -19.55 20.97 -26.54
CA TYR A 21 -18.33 20.32 -26.06
C TYR A 21 -18.45 19.90 -24.58
N THR A 22 -18.92 18.69 -24.32
CA THR A 22 -18.62 18.02 -23.07
C THR A 22 -17.20 17.56 -23.25
N ALA A 23 -16.26 18.45 -22.93
CA ALA A 23 -14.93 18.05 -22.55
C ALA A 23 -15.12 16.95 -21.53
N GLU A 24 -14.84 15.73 -21.96
CA GLU A 24 -14.86 14.54 -21.13
C GLU A 24 -13.97 14.91 -19.96
N LYS A 25 -14.61 15.20 -18.82
CA LYS A 25 -13.92 15.36 -17.56
C LYS A 25 -13.21 14.03 -17.40
N ASP A 26 -11.89 14.07 -17.59
CA ASP A 26 -10.93 13.09 -17.14
C ASP A 26 -11.30 12.78 -15.69
N ALA A 27 -12.19 11.81 -15.53
CA ALA A 27 -12.45 11.15 -14.27
C ALA A 27 -11.27 10.21 -14.12
N PHE A 28 -10.10 10.82 -13.86
CA PHE A 28 -8.93 10.20 -13.27
C PHE A 28 -9.42 9.72 -11.90
N GLN A 29 -10.09 8.58 -11.91
CA GLN A 29 -10.46 7.79 -10.75
C GLN A 29 -9.15 7.25 -10.23
N PHE A 30 -8.39 8.12 -9.58
CA PHE A 30 -7.26 7.77 -8.74
C PHE A 30 -7.85 6.87 -7.66
N LYS A 31 -7.87 5.56 -7.95
CA LYS A 31 -8.28 4.52 -7.02
C LYS A 31 -7.45 4.74 -5.78
N LYS A 32 -8.11 5.38 -4.80
CA LYS A 32 -7.81 5.49 -3.39
C LYS A 32 -6.58 4.65 -3.08
N GLN A 33 -5.44 5.34 -3.04
CA GLN A 33 -4.15 4.83 -2.61
C GLN A 33 -4.40 3.82 -1.51
N LEU A 34 -4.10 2.55 -1.81
CA LEU A 34 -4.17 1.45 -0.86
C LEU A 34 -3.47 1.98 0.39
N GLU A 35 -4.24 2.29 1.44
CA GLU A 35 -3.66 2.68 2.70
C GLU A 35 -2.80 1.49 3.10
N LEU A 36 -1.48 1.64 2.89
CA LEU A 36 -0.49 0.68 3.32
C LEU A 36 -0.68 0.63 4.81
N GLN A 37 -1.54 -0.28 5.27
CA GLN A 37 -1.66 -0.65 6.66
C GLN A 37 -0.23 -0.95 7.06
N GLN A 38 0.36 -0.05 7.85
CA GLN A 38 1.62 -0.29 8.51
C GLN A 38 1.34 -1.46 9.44
N VAL A 39 1.46 -2.68 8.89
CA VAL A 39 1.58 -3.89 9.68
C VAL A 39 2.83 -3.63 10.49
N LYS A 40 2.64 -3.31 11.77
CA LYS A 40 3.71 -3.04 12.71
C LYS A 40 4.57 -4.30 12.71
N LEU A 41 5.63 -4.30 11.90
CA LEU A 41 6.55 -5.42 11.78
C LEU A 41 7.07 -5.67 13.18
N LYS A 42 6.65 -6.79 13.76
CA LYS A 42 7.06 -7.20 15.11
C LYS A 42 8.57 -7.29 15.08
N LYS A 43 9.25 -6.45 15.87
CA LYS A 43 10.70 -6.37 15.84
C LYS A 43 11.25 -7.73 16.26
N PRO A 44 12.12 -8.36 15.45
CA PRO A 44 12.62 -9.68 15.77
C PRO A 44 13.49 -9.66 17.03
N VAL A 45 13.47 -10.75 17.78
CA VAL A 45 14.41 -10.97 18.90
C VAL A 45 15.83 -11.01 18.34
N LYS A 46 16.71 -10.17 18.88
CA LYS A 46 18.13 -10.11 18.55
C LYS A 46 18.91 -10.99 19.51
N ILE A 47 19.78 -11.84 18.96
CA ILE A 47 20.73 -12.66 19.71
C ILE A 47 22.12 -12.07 19.50
N LYS A 48 22.81 -11.69 20.58
CA LYS A 48 24.19 -11.21 20.54
C LYS A 48 25.09 -12.20 21.25
N LEU A 49 26.15 -12.63 20.57
CA LEU A 49 27.24 -13.38 21.20
C LEU A 49 28.26 -12.39 21.77
N ARG A 50 28.58 -12.53 23.04
CA ARG A 50 29.64 -11.77 23.71
C ARG A 50 30.73 -12.72 24.16
N ARG A 51 31.98 -12.34 23.91
CA ARG A 51 33.16 -13.03 24.44
C ARG A 51 33.67 -12.22 25.63
N SER A 52 33.81 -12.87 26.78
CA SER A 52 34.35 -12.26 27.99
C SER A 52 35.88 -12.19 27.91
N ALA A 53 36.49 -11.33 28.74
CA ALA A 53 37.96 -11.25 28.85
C ALA A 53 38.59 -12.55 29.42
N LYS A 54 37.77 -13.45 29.99
CA LYS A 54 38.17 -14.78 30.49
C LYS A 54 38.00 -15.88 29.43
N ASP A 55 37.80 -15.51 28.17
CA ASP A 55 37.55 -16.41 27.05
C ASP A 55 36.24 -17.21 27.11
N GLU A 56 35.30 -16.77 27.94
CA GLU A 56 33.98 -17.39 28.04
C GLU A 56 33.02 -16.76 27.02
N TYR A 57 32.14 -17.58 26.46
CA TYR A 57 31.08 -17.12 25.55
C TYR A 57 29.76 -16.96 26.30
N THR A 58 29.11 -15.81 26.14
CA THR A 58 27.81 -15.50 26.73
C THR A 58 26.85 -15.02 25.66
N TRP A 59 25.60 -15.49 25.74
CA TRP A 59 24.53 -15.09 24.84
C TRP A 59 23.65 -14.04 25.50
N GLU A 60 23.41 -12.93 24.83
CA GLU A 60 22.49 -11.87 25.26
C GLU A 60 21.29 -11.81 24.29
N LEU A 61 20.08 -11.94 24.84
CA LEU A 61 18.83 -11.89 24.09
C LEU A 61 18.14 -10.55 24.34
N THR A 62 17.76 -9.84 23.27
CA THR A 62 17.04 -8.57 23.36
C THR A 62 15.83 -8.58 22.43
N GLY A 63 14.66 -8.20 22.92
CA GLY A 63 13.43 -8.13 22.13
C GLY A 63 12.37 -7.25 22.80
N ASP A 64 11.35 -6.85 22.04
CA ASP A 64 10.21 -6.08 22.55
C ASP A 64 9.21 -6.96 23.32
N ASP A 65 9.17 -8.27 23.04
CA ASP A 65 8.21 -9.24 23.61
C ASP A 65 8.94 -10.27 24.49
N ALA A 66 8.56 -10.34 25.76
CA ALA A 66 9.14 -11.26 26.74
C ALA A 66 8.86 -12.74 26.40
N ASP A 67 7.69 -13.06 25.86
CA ASP A 67 7.32 -14.44 25.53
C ASP A 67 8.17 -14.97 24.37
N GLU A 68 8.45 -14.12 23.38
CA GLU A 68 9.36 -14.47 22.29
C GLU A 68 10.80 -14.65 22.78
N ILE A 69 11.27 -13.81 23.72
CA ILE A 69 12.59 -13.96 24.31
C ILE A 69 12.72 -15.32 25.02
N ILE A 70 11.74 -15.70 25.85
CA ILE A 70 11.75 -16.98 26.58
C ILE A 70 11.71 -18.17 25.61
N ARG A 71 10.86 -18.09 24.57
CA ARG A 71 10.79 -19.14 23.54
C ARG A 71 12.11 -19.28 22.79
N THR A 72 12.77 -18.17 22.51
CA THR A 72 14.05 -18.14 21.80
C THR A 72 15.17 -18.68 22.69
N ASP A 73 15.22 -18.32 23.97
CA ASP A 73 16.16 -18.87 24.95
C ASP A 73 16.02 -20.40 25.07
N LYS A 74 14.79 -20.92 25.21
CA LYS A 74 14.53 -22.37 25.22
C LYS A 74 15.06 -23.06 23.97
N LYS A 75 14.89 -22.44 22.80
CA LYS A 75 15.40 -22.98 21.53
C LYS A 75 16.92 -22.95 21.48
N LEU A 76 17.53 -21.86 21.95
CA LEU A 76 18.98 -21.67 21.98
C LEU A 76 19.65 -22.71 22.88
N ARG A 77 19.15 -22.91 24.11
CA ARG A 77 19.67 -23.93 25.04
C ARG A 77 19.62 -25.34 24.46
N LYS A 78 18.50 -25.69 23.82
CA LYS A 78 18.36 -26.97 23.11
C LYS A 78 19.41 -27.18 22.02
N MET A 79 19.79 -26.13 21.30
CA MET A 79 20.82 -26.22 20.25
C MET A 79 22.23 -26.29 20.81
N LEU A 80 22.46 -25.69 21.98
CA LEU A 80 23.76 -25.68 22.66
C LEU A 80 24.00 -26.94 23.52
N ASN A 81 23.04 -27.87 23.57
CA ASN A 81 23.05 -29.04 24.46
C ASN A 81 23.32 -28.66 25.93
N GLN A 82 22.78 -27.52 26.38
CA GLN A 82 22.86 -27.03 27.76
C GLN A 82 21.59 -27.28 28.55
#